data_AF-A0A847GNG8-F1
#
_entry.id   AF-A0A847GNG8-F1
#
_cell.length_a   1.000
_cell.length_b   1.000
_cell.length_c   1.000
_cell.angle_alpha   90.00
_cell.angle_beta   90.00
_cell.angle_gamma   90.00
#
_symmetry.space_group_name_H-M   'P 1'
#
loop_
_entity.id
_entity.type
_entity.pdbx_description
1 polymer ?
#
loop_
_entity_poly.entity_id
_entity_poly.type
_entity_poly.pdbx_seq_one_letter_code
_entity_poly.pdbx_strand_id
1 'polypeptide(L)'
;MKAVWRSQRTGDRNHEHEQGPMPEQEAQKLRGIVKKAHAKGRRVRFWATPDDLAVWRELVDAGVDLLNADDLAGLERFLRSQNPEER
;
A
#
# COMPACT_ATOMS: atom_id res chain seq x y z
N MET A 1 -23.04 -47.00 11.06
CA MET A 1 -21.59 -46.81 10.78
C MET A 1 -21.41 -45.43 10.18
N LYS A 2 -20.77 -44.49 10.89
CA LYS A 2 -20.50 -43.12 10.40
C LYS A 2 -19.02 -43.05 10.03
N ALA A 3 -18.74 -42.95 8.73
CA ALA A 3 -17.42 -42.56 8.26
C ALA A 3 -17.32 -41.03 8.35
N VAL A 4 -16.51 -40.53 9.28
CA VAL A 4 -16.06 -39.14 9.30
C VAL A 4 -14.63 -39.16 8.81
N TRP A 5 -14.42 -38.70 7.58
CA TRP A 5 -13.14 -38.17 7.14
C TRP A 5 -13.36 -36.68 6.89
N ARG A 6 -12.97 -35.84 7.86
CA ARG A 6 -12.76 -34.41 7.59
C ARG A 6 -11.27 -34.15 7.54
N SER A 7 -10.91 -33.74 6.33
CA SER A 7 -9.62 -33.26 5.86
C SER A 7 -8.98 -32.26 6.82
N GLN A 8 -7.69 -32.51 7.06
CA GLN A 8 -6.57 -31.57 7.14
C GLN A 8 -6.89 -30.17 7.69
N ARG A 9 -6.37 -29.99 8.91
CA ARG A 9 -5.85 -28.76 9.51
C ARG A 9 -5.20 -27.85 8.47
N THR A 10 -5.83 -26.73 8.14
CA THR A 10 -5.15 -25.56 7.57
C THR A 10 -5.33 -24.41 8.55
N GLY A 11 -4.38 -24.33 9.48
CA GLY A 11 -4.24 -23.25 10.43
C GLY A 11 -3.14 -22.29 10.01
N ASP A 12 -3.05 -21.93 8.73
CA ASP A 12 -2.19 -20.82 8.28
C ASP A 12 -3.04 -19.55 8.26
N ARG A 13 -3.40 -19.09 9.45
CA ARG A 13 -3.76 -17.69 9.66
C ARG A 13 -2.62 -17.11 10.47
N ASN A 14 -1.84 -16.25 9.81
CA ASN A 14 -1.22 -15.03 10.31
C ASN A 14 -0.19 -14.61 9.26
N HIS A 15 -0.61 -13.84 8.24
CA HIS A 15 0.34 -12.93 7.59
C HIS A 15 0.69 -11.91 8.69
N GLU A 16 1.78 -12.16 9.39
CA GLU A 16 2.44 -11.15 10.18
C GLU A 16 2.73 -9.99 9.22
N HIS A 17 2.29 -8.79 9.60
CA HIS A 17 2.72 -7.57 8.95
C HIS A 17 4.23 -7.50 9.13
N GLU A 18 4.99 -7.98 8.13
CA GLU A 18 6.42 -7.79 8.07
C GLU A 18 6.64 -6.27 8.00
N GLN A 19 6.90 -5.67 9.18
CA GLN A 19 7.27 -4.26 9.31
C GLN A 19 8.65 -4.10 8.68
N GLY A 20 8.65 -3.77 7.40
CA GLY A 20 9.84 -3.60 6.60
C GLY A 20 9.53 -2.81 5.33
N PRO A 21 10.56 -2.31 4.64
CA PRO A 21 10.39 -1.64 3.36
C PRO A 21 9.68 -2.58 2.36
N MET A 22 8.84 -2.01 1.51
CA MET A 22 8.16 -2.77 0.46
C MET A 22 9.20 -3.53 -0.38
N PRO A 23 9.01 -4.84 -0.65
CA PRO A 23 9.94 -5.59 -1.49
C PRO A 23 10.09 -4.91 -2.86
N GLU A 24 11.32 -4.80 -3.36
CA GLU A 24 11.62 -4.06 -4.60
C GLU A 24 10.79 -4.55 -5.81
N GLN A 25 10.49 -5.86 -5.86
CA GLN A 25 9.66 -6.43 -6.92
C GLN A 25 8.21 -5.87 -6.89
N GLU A 26 7.67 -5.66 -5.70
CA GLU A 26 6.34 -5.06 -5.52
C GLU A 26 6.37 -3.56 -5.84
N ALA A 27 7.43 -2.85 -5.41
CA ALA A 27 7.62 -1.44 -5.73
C ALA A 27 7.73 -1.21 -7.26
N GLN A 28 8.46 -2.08 -7.98
CA GLN A 28 8.52 -2.04 -9.44
C GLN A 28 7.15 -2.29 -10.09
N LYS A 29 6.39 -3.25 -9.56
CA LYS A 29 5.04 -3.52 -10.06
C LYS A 29 4.11 -2.33 -9.84
N LEU A 30 4.17 -1.69 -8.67
CA LEU A 30 3.43 -0.48 -8.33
C LEU A 30 3.75 0.65 -9.33
N ARG A 31 5.05 0.99 -9.49
CA ARG A 31 5.52 1.99 -10.47
C ARG A 31 5.06 1.66 -11.89
N GLY A 32 5.08 0.38 -12.27
CA GLY A 32 4.61 -0.10 -13.57
C GLY A 32 3.11 0.11 -13.79
N ILE A 33 2.28 -0.07 -12.77
CA ILE A 33 0.83 0.20 -12.82
C ILE A 33 0.59 1.70 -13.00
N VAL A 34 1.25 2.53 -12.19
CA VAL A 34 1.11 3.99 -12.23
C VAL A 34 1.52 4.53 -13.60
N LYS A 35 2.71 4.14 -14.10
CA LYS A 35 3.20 4.55 -15.43
C LYS A 35 2.22 4.18 -16.55
N LYS A 36 1.62 2.98 -16.51
CA LYS A 36 0.64 2.55 -17.51
C LYS A 36 -0.68 3.33 -17.43
N ALA A 37 -1.07 3.82 -16.26
CA ALA A 37 -2.25 4.66 -16.10
C ALA A 37 -1.99 6.07 -16.62
N HIS A 38 -0.87 6.68 -16.23
CA HIS A 38 -0.46 8.01 -16.68
C HIS A 38 -0.23 8.07 -18.20
N ALA A 39 0.36 7.03 -18.80
CA ALA A 39 0.50 6.93 -20.26
C ALA A 39 -0.84 6.96 -21.02
N LYS A 40 -1.96 6.71 -20.33
CA LYS A 40 -3.32 6.82 -20.88
C LYS A 40 -4.05 8.08 -20.38
N GLY A 41 -3.35 9.03 -19.77
CA GLY A 41 -3.92 10.26 -19.22
C GLY A 41 -4.84 10.04 -18.00
N ARG A 42 -4.67 8.93 -17.27
CA ARG A 42 -5.52 8.59 -16.12
C ARG A 42 -4.78 8.77 -14.80
N ARG A 43 -5.47 9.32 -13.80
CA ARG A 43 -5.01 9.40 -12.41
C ARG A 43 -5.21 8.07 -11.68
N VAL A 44 -4.38 7.81 -10.68
CA VAL A 44 -4.36 6.59 -9.87
C VAL A 44 -4.63 6.91 -8.40
N ARG A 45 -5.45 6.07 -7.78
CA ARG A 45 -5.72 6.04 -6.34
C ARG A 45 -5.80 4.59 -5.90
N PHE A 46 -5.14 4.26 -4.80
CA PHE A 46 -5.27 2.95 -4.17
C PHE A 46 -6.26 3.01 -3.00
N TRP A 47 -6.92 1.89 -2.73
CA TRP A 47 -7.91 1.74 -1.65
C TRP A 47 -7.37 0.76 -0.60
N ALA A 48 -7.89 0.85 0.63
CA ALA A 48 -7.43 0.05 1.77
C ALA A 48 -5.90 0.09 2.00
N THR A 49 -5.29 1.24 1.77
CA THR A 49 -3.89 1.49 2.13
C THR A 49 -3.81 1.74 3.64
N PRO A 50 -2.96 1.03 4.39
CA PRO A 50 -2.75 1.32 5.80
C PRO A 50 -2.26 2.76 6.02
N ASP A 51 -2.64 3.35 7.14
CA ASP A 51 -2.13 4.64 7.60
C ASP A 51 -0.73 4.45 8.20
N ASP A 52 0.25 4.30 7.31
CA ASP A 52 1.65 4.06 7.68
C ASP A 52 2.60 4.91 6.83
N LEU A 53 3.66 5.43 7.47
CA LEU A 53 4.63 6.31 6.82
C LEU A 53 5.38 5.63 5.67
N ALA A 54 5.71 4.34 5.79
CA ALA A 54 6.39 3.60 4.73
C ALA A 54 5.45 3.40 3.55
N VAL A 55 4.17 3.10 3.80
CA VAL A 55 3.16 2.98 2.73
C VAL A 55 2.98 4.32 2.00
N TRP A 56 2.78 5.42 2.73
CA TRP A 56 2.61 6.74 2.10
C TRP A 56 3.85 7.16 1.30
N ARG A 57 5.06 6.88 1.83
CA ARG A 57 6.33 7.08 1.13
C ARG A 57 6.35 6.36 -0.22
N GLU A 58 6.11 5.06 -0.22
CA GLU A 58 6.17 4.25 -1.45
C GLU A 58 5.12 4.68 -2.48
N LEU A 59 3.92 5.07 -2.04
CA LEU A 59 2.88 5.56 -2.95
C LEU A 59 3.25 6.91 -3.57
N VAL A 60 3.79 7.85 -2.78
CA VAL A 60 4.27 9.13 -3.28
C VAL A 60 5.44 8.93 -4.25
N ASP A 61 6.45 8.14 -3.86
CA ASP A 61 7.64 7.86 -4.68
C ASP A 61 7.27 7.14 -5.99
N ALA A 62 6.21 6.33 -5.98
CA ALA A 62 5.67 5.69 -7.19
C ALA A 62 4.87 6.63 -8.09
N GLY A 63 4.58 7.86 -7.65
CA GLY A 63 3.82 8.86 -8.40
C GLY A 63 2.30 8.67 -8.32
N VAL A 64 1.78 8.08 -7.25
CA VAL A 64 0.33 7.95 -7.05
C VAL A 64 -0.29 9.33 -6.86
N ASP A 65 -1.37 9.62 -7.60
CA ASP A 65 -1.97 10.95 -7.64
C ASP A 65 -2.80 11.29 -6.40
N LEU A 66 -3.45 10.29 -5.80
CA LEU A 66 -4.36 10.47 -4.66
C LEU A 66 -4.08 9.41 -3.59
N LEU A 67 -3.86 9.88 -2.36
CA LEU A 67 -3.74 9.05 -1.17
C LEU A 67 -5.07 9.08 -0.41
N ASN A 68 -5.50 7.91 0.09
CA ASN A 68 -6.53 7.84 1.13
C ASN A 68 -5.82 7.63 2.47
N ALA A 69 -6.29 8.33 3.50
CA ALA A 69 -5.88 8.08 4.88
C ALA A 69 -7.07 8.34 5.81
N ASP A 70 -7.18 7.55 6.87
CA ASP A 70 -8.12 7.82 7.95
C ASP A 70 -7.47 8.77 8.99
N ASP A 71 -6.15 8.66 9.22
CA ASP A 71 -5.33 9.63 9.96
C ASP A 71 -4.91 10.82 9.08
N LEU A 72 -5.85 11.76 8.90
CA LEU A 72 -5.59 12.99 8.14
C LEU A 72 -4.50 13.88 8.75
N ALA A 73 -4.37 13.89 10.09
CA ALA A 73 -3.37 14.71 10.77
C ALA A 73 -1.96 14.12 10.57
N GLY A 74 -1.83 12.79 10.60
CA GLY A 74 -0.61 12.08 10.23
C GLY A 74 -0.22 12.32 8.78
N LEU A 75 -1.19 12.19 7.87
CA LEU A 75 -0.95 12.43 6.45
C LEU A 75 -0.50 13.87 6.18
N GLU A 76 -1.13 14.88 6.83
CA GLU A 76 -0.73 16.28 6.70
C GLU A 76 0.73 16.48 7.12
N ARG A 77 1.12 15.99 8.31
CA ARG A 77 2.50 16.09 8.80
C ARG A 77 3.48 15.43 7.84
N PHE A 78 3.12 14.27 7.29
CA PHE A 78 3.92 13.58 6.30
C PHE A 78 4.08 14.42 5.02
N LEU A 79 2.99 14.90 4.41
CA LEU A 79 3.04 15.67 3.17
C LEU A 79 3.83 16.97 3.32
N ARG A 80 3.67 17.69 4.44
CA ARG A 80 4.46 18.90 4.74
C ARG A 80 5.95 18.60 4.94
N SER A 81 6.30 17.39 5.38
CA SER A 81 7.71 16.97 5.44
C SER A 81 8.30 16.66 4.07
N GLN A 82 7.46 16.44 3.05
CA GLN A 82 7.88 16.18 1.67
C GLN A 82 8.09 17.45 0.86
N ASN A 83 7.37 18.52 1.17
CA ASN A 83 7.50 19.80 0.51
C ASN A 83 7.76 20.93 1.51
N PRO A 84 9.01 21.11 1.97
CA PRO A 84 9.33 22.09 3.01
C PRO A 84 9.13 23.54 2.57
N GLU A 85 9.01 23.81 1.26
CA GLU A 85 8.79 25.16 0.72
C GLU A 85 7.34 25.67 0.88
N GLU A 86 6.38 24.78 1.14
CA GLU A 86 4.96 25.12 1.35
C GLU A 86 4.57 25.29 2.83
N ARG A 87 5.55 25.58 3.70
CA ARG A 87 5.35 25.81 5.14
C ARG A 87 4.84 27.21 5.46
#